data_AF-A0A531LBV9-F1
#
_entry.id   AF-A0A531LBV9-F1
#
_cell.length_a   1.000
_cell.length_b   1.000
_cell.length_c   1.000
_cell.angle_alpha   90.00
_cell.angle_beta   90.00
_cell.angle_gamma   90.00
#
_symmetry.space_group_name_H-M   'P 1'
#
loop_
_entity.id
_entity.type
_entity.pdbx_description
1 polymer ?
#
loop_
_entity_poly.entity_id
_entity_poly.type
_entity_poly.pdbx_seq_one_letter_code
_entity_poly.pdbx_strand_id
1 'polypeptide(L)'
;MRVRTATSALHPAVVMWTAVGLLGYALLPWYGLDSNLFTLSWLLDGYPLDDNVAPALFHVLQGDKLWLAPLGPLLLAPLLLWGRQKSDPFFGYLLIAVGATGAAYLLLQGFGIGLRGFQWQWLTSLFGELDDRQFGMGWGALLVGCAFLFL
;
A
#
# COMPACT_ATOMS: atom_id res chain seq x y z
N MET A 1 -20.97 -36.13 -16.68
CA MET A 1 -19.97 -35.59 -15.73
C MET A 1 -20.31 -34.14 -15.44
N ARG A 2 -20.73 -33.78 -14.22
CA ARG A 2 -20.81 -32.36 -13.82
C ARG A 2 -19.40 -31.88 -13.55
N VAL A 3 -18.89 -30.96 -14.36
CA VAL A 3 -17.68 -30.20 -14.03
C VAL A 3 -18.00 -29.47 -12.73
N ARG A 4 -17.38 -29.89 -11.63
CA ARG A 4 -17.40 -29.09 -10.40
C ARG A 4 -16.61 -27.83 -10.72
N THR A 5 -17.29 -26.75 -11.07
CA THR A 5 -16.69 -25.42 -11.08
C THR A 5 -16.18 -25.19 -9.66
N ALA A 6 -14.85 -25.20 -9.50
CA ALA A 6 -14.22 -24.87 -8.25
C ALA A 6 -14.72 -23.47 -7.86
N THR A 7 -15.57 -23.39 -6.84
CA THR A 7 -16.02 -22.12 -6.32
C THR A 7 -14.81 -21.52 -5.62
N SER A 8 -14.16 -20.55 -6.26
CA SER A 8 -13.00 -19.88 -5.69
C SER A 8 -13.36 -19.37 -4.30
N ALA A 9 -12.51 -19.64 -3.31
CA ALA A 9 -12.76 -19.25 -1.92
C ALA A 9 -12.81 -17.72 -1.76
N LEU A 10 -12.17 -16.96 -2.65
CA LEU A 10 -12.26 -15.52 -2.74
C LEU A 10 -12.74 -15.10 -4.13
N HIS A 11 -13.43 -13.96 -4.21
CA HIS A 11 -13.82 -13.41 -5.50
C HIS A 11 -12.57 -13.02 -6.32
N PRO A 12 -12.47 -13.38 -7.62
CA PRO A 12 -11.26 -13.16 -8.41
C PRO A 12 -10.79 -11.71 -8.43
N ALA A 13 -11.70 -10.73 -8.47
CA ALA A 13 -11.33 -9.33 -8.43
C ALA A 13 -10.69 -8.92 -7.09
N VAL A 14 -11.15 -9.47 -5.96
CA VAL A 14 -10.55 -9.19 -4.65
C VAL A 14 -9.14 -9.76 -4.60
N VAL A 15 -8.95 -10.98 -5.10
CA VAL A 15 -7.62 -11.62 -5.19
C VAL A 15 -6.69 -10.78 -6.07
N MET A 16 -7.15 -10.36 -7.24
CA MET A 16 -6.37 -9.56 -8.18
C MET A 16 -5.93 -8.23 -7.57
N TRP A 17 -6.85 -7.44 -7.01
CA TRP A 17 -6.51 -6.13 -6.46
C TRP A 17 -5.71 -6.22 -5.16
N THR A 18 -5.97 -7.23 -4.33
CA THR A 18 -5.11 -7.54 -3.17
C THR A 18 -3.69 -7.86 -3.62
N ALA A 19 -3.52 -8.70 -4.65
CA ALA A 19 -2.22 -9.04 -5.20
C ALA A 19 -1.51 -7.82 -5.80
N VAL A 20 -2.20 -6.99 -6.59
CA VAL A 20 -1.64 -5.75 -7.16
C VAL A 20 -1.13 -4.81 -6.06
N GLY A 21 -1.93 -4.61 -5.01
CA GLY A 21 -1.55 -3.77 -3.88
C GLY A 21 -0.35 -4.35 -3.11
N LEU A 22 -0.35 -5.65 -2.81
CA LEU A 22 0.76 -6.31 -2.12
C LEU A 22 2.05 -6.28 -2.95
N LEU A 23 1.98 -6.48 -4.27
CA LEU A 23 3.14 -6.37 -5.15
C LEU A 23 3.67 -4.94 -5.20
N GLY A 24 2.79 -3.94 -5.28
CA GLY A 24 3.18 -2.52 -5.19
C GLY A 24 3.86 -2.18 -3.86
N TYR A 25 3.31 -2.66 -2.74
CA TYR A 25 3.83 -2.42 -1.40
C TYR A 25 5.16 -3.13 -1.12
N ALA A 26 5.32 -4.36 -1.62
CA ALA A 26 6.44 -5.23 -1.26
C ALA A 26 7.58 -5.26 -2.28
N LEU A 27 7.35 -4.95 -3.56
CA LEU A 27 8.34 -5.14 -4.62
C LEU A 27 8.71 -3.88 -5.39
N LEU A 28 7.84 -2.88 -5.46
CA LEU A 28 8.12 -1.68 -6.24
C LEU A 28 8.63 -0.54 -5.35
N PRO A 29 9.55 0.30 -5.87
CA PRO A 29 10.02 1.49 -5.18
C PRO A 29 8.84 2.34 -4.71
N TRP A 30 8.82 2.64 -3.41
CA TRP A 30 7.73 3.41 -2.81
C TRP A 30 7.82 4.90 -3.18
N TYR A 31 9.04 5.43 -3.26
CA TYR A 31 9.32 6.80 -3.64
C TYR A 31 9.72 6.91 -5.12
N GLY A 32 9.63 8.13 -5.64
CA GLY A 32 10.02 8.47 -7.00
C GLY A 32 11.51 8.21 -7.21
N LEU A 33 11.82 7.48 -8.29
CA LEU A 33 13.18 7.20 -8.71
C LEU A 33 13.77 8.38 -9.47
N ASP A 34 15.08 8.59 -9.34
CA ASP A 34 15.83 9.55 -10.18
C ASP A 34 15.88 9.09 -11.65
N SER A 35 15.87 7.77 -11.87
CA SER A 35 15.81 7.14 -13.18
C SER A 35 14.39 6.63 -13.50
N ASN A 36 14.11 6.30 -14.76
CA ASN A 36 12.80 5.75 -15.12
C ASN A 36 12.70 4.29 -14.62
N LEU A 37 11.57 3.89 -14.03
CA LEU A 37 11.33 2.51 -13.55
C LEU A 37 11.71 1.44 -14.59
N PHE A 38 11.41 1.70 -15.86
CA PHE A 38 11.63 0.74 -16.95
C PHE A 38 13.11 0.58 -17.38
N THR A 39 14.03 1.40 -16.87
CA THR A 39 15.48 1.16 -17.07
C THR A 39 15.99 0.03 -16.20
N LEU A 40 15.24 -0.36 -15.16
CA LEU A 40 15.60 -1.41 -14.21
C LEU A 40 16.94 -1.21 -13.49
N SER A 41 17.55 -0.01 -13.59
CA SER A 41 18.80 0.34 -12.90
C SER A 41 18.63 0.28 -11.38
N TRP A 42 17.44 0.66 -10.89
CA TRP A 42 17.08 0.60 -9.47
C TRP A 42 17.25 -0.80 -8.84
N LEU A 43 17.17 -1.89 -9.62
CA LEU A 43 17.43 -3.25 -9.13
C LEU A 43 18.90 -3.46 -8.73
N LEU A 44 19.81 -2.70 -9.33
CA LEU A 44 21.25 -2.76 -9.09
C LEU A 44 21.72 -1.67 -8.12
N ASP A 45 20.88 -0.66 -7.87
CA ASP A 45 21.17 0.49 -7.01
C ASP A 45 20.85 0.20 -5.52
N GLY A 46 21.12 -1.03 -5.05
CA GLY A 46 20.95 -1.40 -3.64
C GLY A 46 19.55 -1.91 -3.25
N TYR A 47 18.72 -2.26 -4.22
CA TYR A 47 17.42 -2.90 -3.97
C TYR A 47 17.57 -4.21 -3.18
N PRO A 48 16.68 -4.51 -2.21
CA PRO A 48 15.50 -3.72 -1.79
C PRO A 48 15.72 -2.84 -0.55
N LEU A 49 16.96 -2.65 -0.09
CA LEU A 49 17.25 -2.05 1.22
C LEU A 49 17.60 -0.57 1.14
N ASP A 50 18.18 -0.12 0.03
CA ASP A 50 18.55 1.29 -0.14
C ASP A 50 17.33 2.22 -0.17
N ASP A 51 17.39 3.31 0.60
CA ASP A 51 16.27 4.22 0.85
C ASP A 51 15.66 4.82 -0.43
N ASN A 52 16.45 4.95 -1.50
CA ASN A 52 15.98 5.57 -2.75
C ASN A 52 15.19 4.62 -3.64
N VAL A 53 15.38 3.31 -3.48
CA VAL A 53 14.78 2.26 -4.32
C VAL A 53 13.95 1.26 -3.54
N ALA A 54 13.94 1.35 -2.21
CA ALA A 54 13.25 0.43 -1.34
C ALA A 54 11.71 0.46 -1.53
N PRO A 55 11.07 -0.71 -1.53
CA PRO A 55 9.63 -0.81 -1.36
C PRO A 55 9.18 -0.41 0.04
N ALA A 56 7.90 -0.08 0.20
CA ALA A 56 7.34 0.32 1.49
C ALA A 56 7.52 -0.75 2.57
N LEU A 57 7.37 -2.02 2.22
CA LEU A 57 7.61 -3.12 3.15
C LEU A 57 9.03 -3.05 3.74
N PHE A 58 10.04 -2.77 2.93
CA PHE A 58 11.43 -2.75 3.37
C PHE A 58 11.76 -1.52 4.19
N HIS A 59 11.19 -0.35 3.90
CA HIS A 59 11.28 0.79 4.82
C HIS A 59 10.74 0.41 6.21
N VAL A 60 9.53 -0.14 6.26
CA VAL A 60 8.88 -0.52 7.53
C VAL A 60 9.69 -1.57 8.29
N LEU A 61 10.22 -2.59 7.59
CA LEU A 61 11.03 -3.64 8.22
C LEU A 61 12.38 -3.12 8.73
N GLN A 62 12.94 -2.08 8.11
CA GLN A 62 14.17 -1.41 8.57
C GLN A 62 13.92 -0.47 9.75
N GLY A 63 12.66 -0.24 10.12
CA GLY A 63 12.28 0.72 11.15
C GLY A 63 12.16 2.15 10.61
N ASP A 64 12.36 2.32 9.30
CA ASP A 64 12.26 3.60 8.63
C ASP A 64 10.82 3.87 8.21
N LYS A 65 10.45 5.14 8.18
CA LYS A 65 9.20 5.62 7.57
C LYS A 65 7.97 4.82 8.04
N LEU A 66 7.86 4.63 9.36
CA LEU A 66 6.86 3.76 10.00
C LEU A 66 5.41 4.13 9.70
N TRP A 67 5.16 5.33 9.19
CA TRP A 67 3.85 5.72 8.64
C TRP A 67 3.44 4.88 7.42
N LEU A 68 4.31 4.06 6.83
CA LEU A 68 3.92 3.13 5.78
C LEU A 68 3.32 1.83 6.32
N ALA A 69 3.59 1.51 7.60
CA ALA A 69 3.21 0.24 8.22
C ALA A 69 1.70 -0.06 8.20
N PRO A 70 0.78 0.92 8.43
CA PRO A 70 -0.65 0.64 8.43
C PRO A 70 -1.21 0.13 7.10
N LEU A 71 -0.53 0.40 5.98
CA LEU A 71 -0.96 -0.03 4.66
C LEU A 71 -0.91 -1.55 4.48
N GLY A 72 0.09 -2.22 5.06
CA GLY A 72 0.25 -3.68 4.96
C GLY A 72 -0.97 -4.43 5.49
N PRO A 73 -1.38 -4.24 6.76
CA PRO A 73 -2.58 -4.84 7.32
C PRO A 73 -3.86 -4.48 6.56
N LEU A 74 -3.99 -3.23 6.07
CA LEU A 74 -5.14 -2.82 5.27
C LEU A 74 -5.22 -3.59 3.94
N LEU A 75 -4.09 -3.82 3.27
CA LEU A 75 -4.02 -4.62 2.05
C LEU A 75 -4.33 -6.10 2.29
N LEU A 76 -4.03 -6.62 3.49
CA LEU A 76 -4.34 -8.00 3.85
C LEU A 76 -5.78 -8.20 4.35
N ALA A 77 -6.45 -7.14 4.80
CA ALA A 77 -7.81 -7.21 5.36
C ALA A 77 -8.86 -7.86 4.42
N PRO A 78 -8.86 -7.67 3.09
CA PRO A 78 -9.80 -8.35 2.19
C PRO A 78 -9.70 -9.89 2.22
N LEU A 79 -8.58 -10.45 2.70
CA LEU A 79 -8.43 -11.91 2.86
C LEU A 79 -9.39 -12.47 3.93
N LEU A 80 -9.94 -11.64 4.82
CA LEU A 80 -10.99 -12.03 5.78
C LEU A 80 -12.31 -12.44 5.09
N LEU A 81 -12.46 -12.16 3.79
CA LEU A 81 -13.59 -12.60 2.98
C LEU A 81 -13.47 -14.06 2.49
N TRP A 82 -12.42 -14.77 2.90
CA TRP A 82 -12.20 -16.15 2.48
C TRP A 82 -13.40 -17.05 2.83
N GLY A 83 -13.96 -17.70 1.81
CA GLY A 83 -15.13 -18.55 1.90
C GLY A 83 -16.46 -17.79 2.00
N ARG A 84 -16.46 -16.45 2.01
CA ARG A 84 -17.68 -15.64 2.09
C ARG A 84 -18.28 -15.40 0.70
N GLN A 85 -19.60 -15.38 0.66
CA GLN A 85 -20.36 -15.09 -0.55
C GLN A 85 -20.57 -13.58 -0.71
N LYS A 86 -20.71 -13.10 -1.95
CA LYS A 86 -21.02 -11.70 -2.25
C LYS A 86 -22.35 -11.19 -1.66
N SER A 87 -23.27 -12.10 -1.38
CA SER A 87 -24.56 -11.79 -0.75
C SER A 87 -24.44 -11.45 0.72
N ASP A 88 -23.32 -11.76 1.37
CA ASP A 88 -23.05 -11.37 2.76
C ASP A 88 -22.82 -9.85 2.83
N PRO A 89 -23.63 -9.09 3.59
CA PRO A 89 -23.43 -7.64 3.76
C PRO A 89 -22.01 -7.29 4.24
N PHE A 90 -21.38 -8.16 5.05
CA PHE A 90 -20.01 -7.96 5.53
C PHE A 90 -19.02 -7.87 4.36
N PHE A 91 -19.28 -8.56 3.25
CA PHE A 91 -18.42 -8.50 2.06
C PHE A 91 -18.28 -7.08 1.54
N GLY A 92 -19.42 -6.39 1.31
CA GLY A 92 -19.41 -5.02 0.82
C GLY A 92 -18.88 -4.02 1.84
N TYR A 93 -19.29 -4.15 3.11
CA TYR A 93 -18.84 -3.23 4.16
C TYR A 93 -17.33 -3.30 4.40
N LEU A 94 -16.75 -4.50 4.43
CA LEU A 94 -15.31 -4.65 4.63
C LEU A 94 -14.52 -4.02 3.47
N LEU A 95 -14.94 -4.30 2.24
CA LEU A 95 -14.32 -3.76 1.03
C LEU A 95 -14.35 -2.22 1.02
N ILE A 96 -15.53 -1.62 1.23
CA ILE A 96 -15.68 -0.16 1.34
C ILE A 96 -14.81 0.41 2.47
N ALA A 97 -14.78 -0.24 3.64
CA ALA A 97 -13.99 0.23 4.77
C ALA A 97 -12.48 0.19 4.46
N VAL A 98 -12.00 -0.90 3.84
CA VAL A 98 -10.60 -1.05 3.44
C VAL A 98 -10.23 -0.01 2.39
N GLY A 99 -11.00 0.09 1.31
CA GLY A 99 -10.73 1.03 0.23
C GLY A 99 -10.77 2.48 0.69
N ALA A 100 -11.82 2.88 1.40
CA ALA A 100 -11.96 4.24 1.90
C ALA A 100 -10.85 4.61 2.90
N THR A 101 -10.53 3.70 3.84
CA THR A 101 -9.51 3.95 4.86
C THR A 101 -8.11 3.96 4.24
N GLY A 102 -7.79 3.03 3.34
CA GLY A 102 -6.52 2.98 2.64
C GLY A 102 -6.28 4.21 1.75
N ALA A 103 -7.29 4.60 0.96
CA ALA A 103 -7.21 5.79 0.12
C ALA A 103 -7.10 7.08 0.97
N ALA A 104 -7.91 7.23 2.02
CA ALA A 104 -7.82 8.37 2.91
C ALA A 104 -6.46 8.44 3.59
N TYR A 105 -5.91 7.30 4.05
CA TYR A 105 -4.60 7.25 4.67
C TYR A 105 -3.48 7.64 3.71
N LEU A 106 -3.52 7.18 2.46
CA LEU A 106 -2.57 7.58 1.41
C LEU A 106 -2.60 9.09 1.16
N LEU A 107 -3.79 9.69 1.09
CA LEU A 107 -3.93 11.14 0.93
C LEU A 107 -3.40 11.87 2.16
N LEU A 108 -3.78 11.45 3.36
CA LEU A 108 -3.34 12.08 4.60
C LEU A 108 -1.83 12.03 4.76
N GLN A 109 -1.15 10.93 4.43
CA GLN A 109 0.32 10.91 4.46
C GLN A 109 0.93 11.77 3.34
N GLY A 110 0.36 11.75 2.13
CA GLY A 110 0.91 12.46 0.98
C GLY A 110 0.82 13.98 1.10
N PHE A 111 -0.19 14.48 1.82
CA PHE A 111 -0.34 15.90 2.13
C PHE A 111 0.17 16.28 3.52
N GLY A 112 0.16 15.34 4.47
CA GLY A 112 0.54 15.57 5.85
C GLY A 112 2.04 15.51 6.09
N ILE A 113 2.80 14.77 5.28
CA ILE A 113 4.26 14.63 5.40
C ILE A 113 4.91 15.24 4.16
N GLY A 114 5.76 16.25 4.37
CA GLY A 114 6.48 16.93 3.29
C GLY A 114 8.00 16.76 3.38
N LEU A 115 8.70 17.56 2.59
CA LEU A 115 10.16 17.52 2.49
C LEU A 115 10.91 18.05 3.74
N ARG A 116 10.17 18.67 4.67
CA ARG A 116 10.69 19.29 5.91
C ARG A 116 9.93 18.80 7.14
N GLY A 117 9.45 17.55 7.11
CA GLY A 117 8.61 16.98 8.15
C GLY A 117 7.12 17.23 7.96
N PHE A 118 6.36 17.19 9.06
CA PHE A 118 4.90 17.35 9.03
C PHE A 118 4.48 18.72 8.52
N GLN A 119 3.52 18.73 7.58
CA GLN A 119 2.94 19.95 7.01
C GLN A 119 1.91 20.60 7.93
N TRP A 120 1.27 19.80 8.79
CA TRP A 120 0.25 20.29 9.71
C TRP A 120 0.77 20.28 11.14
N GLN A 121 0.66 21.43 11.81
CA GLN A 121 1.18 21.62 13.16
C GLN A 121 0.60 20.61 14.18
N TRP A 122 -0.66 20.19 14.00
CA TRP A 122 -1.29 19.22 14.90
C TRP A 122 -0.61 17.84 14.84
N LEU A 123 -0.02 17.46 13.71
CA LEU A 123 0.77 16.22 13.60
C LEU A 123 2.05 16.34 14.42
N THR A 124 2.75 17.46 14.33
CA THR A 124 3.94 17.74 15.15
C THR A 124 3.60 17.73 16.64
N SER A 125 2.45 18.27 17.04
CA SER A 125 2.02 18.24 18.44
C SER A 125 1.73 16.83 18.97
N LEU A 126 1.27 15.91 18.11
CA LEU A 126 0.93 14.54 18.50
C LEU A 126 2.13 13.58 18.45
N PHE A 127 2.98 13.73 17.44
CA PHE A 127 4.06 12.78 17.13
C PHE A 127 5.46 13.35 17.35
N GLY A 128 5.59 14.63 17.66
CA GLY A 128 6.87 15.34 17.73
C GLY A 128 7.35 15.85 16.36
N GLU A 129 8.55 16.42 16.35
CA GLU A 129 9.20 16.80 15.08
C GLU A 129 9.54 15.52 14.30
N LEU A 130 9.25 15.55 13.00
CA LEU A 130 9.61 14.45 12.12
C LEU A 130 11.01 14.72 11.58
N ASP A 131 12.00 13.95 12.04
CA ASP A 131 13.39 14.01 11.60
C ASP A 131 13.63 13.38 10.21
N ASP A 132 12.55 13.07 9.49
CA ASP A 132 12.58 12.48 8.15
C ASP A 132 11.58 13.19 7.22
N ARG A 133 11.57 12.78 5.95
CA ARG A 133 10.83 13.41 4.88
C ARG A 133 10.16 12.39 3.97
N GLN A 134 9.07 12.83 3.37
CA GLN A 134 8.36 12.09 2.33
C GLN A 134 8.69 12.72 0.97
N PHE A 135 9.38 11.96 0.13
CA PHE A 135 9.57 12.32 -1.27
C PHE A 135 8.30 12.06 -2.09
N GLY A 136 8.32 12.47 -3.35
CA GLY A 136 7.26 12.13 -4.29
C GLY A 136 6.99 10.62 -4.31
N MET A 137 5.71 10.24 -4.31
CA MET A 137 5.30 8.84 -4.34
C MET A 137 5.62 8.21 -5.70
N GLY A 138 6.19 7.01 -5.66
CA GLY A 138 6.60 6.22 -6.82
C GLY A 138 5.54 5.21 -7.29
N TRP A 139 5.98 4.21 -8.05
CA TRP A 139 5.12 3.20 -8.63
C TRP A 139 4.51 2.25 -7.60
N GLY A 140 5.20 1.98 -6.50
CA GLY A 140 4.64 1.17 -5.41
C GLY A 140 3.40 1.82 -4.81
N ALA A 141 3.48 3.11 -4.49
CA ALA A 141 2.36 3.90 -3.98
C ALA A 141 1.22 4.02 -4.99
N LEU A 142 1.52 4.15 -6.29
CA LEU A 142 0.50 4.16 -7.35
C LEU A 142 -0.32 2.86 -7.35
N LEU A 143 0.34 1.69 -7.37
CA LEU A 143 -0.36 0.41 -7.38
C LEU A 143 -1.16 0.17 -6.10
N VAL A 144 -0.63 0.56 -4.94
CA VAL A 144 -1.36 0.48 -3.67
C VAL A 144 -2.58 1.40 -3.66
N GLY A 145 -2.44 2.62 -4.18
CA GLY A 145 -3.57 3.55 -4.35
C GLY A 145 -4.64 2.99 -5.28
N CYS A 146 -4.25 2.44 -6.44
CA CYS A 146 -5.18 1.76 -7.32
C CYS A 146 -5.86 0.58 -6.63
N ALA A 147 -5.13 -0.26 -5.89
CA ALA A 147 -5.71 -1.38 -5.16
C ALA A 147 -6.81 -0.91 -4.19
N PHE A 148 -6.57 0.14 -3.40
CA PHE A 148 -7.60 0.67 -2.48
C PHE A 148 -8.81 1.30 -3.18
N LEU A 149 -8.71 1.71 -4.44
CA LEU A 149 -9.88 2.19 -5.19
C LEU A 149 -10.80 1.07 -5.66
N PHE A 150 -10.28 -0.15 -5.79
CA PHE A 150 -11.01 -1.31 -6.31
C PHE A 150 -11.26 -2.42 -5.27
N LEU A 151 -10.64 -2.30 -4.10
CA LEU A 151 -10.97 -3.05 -2.89
C LEU A 151 -12.10 -2.33 -2.17
#